data_AF-A0A1F2RMU8-F1
#
_entry.id   AF-A0A1F2RMU8-F1
#
_cell.length_a   1.000
_cell.length_b   1.000
_cell.length_c   1.000
_cell.angle_alpha   90.00
_cell.angle_beta   90.00
_cell.angle_gamma   90.00
#
_symmetry.space_group_name_H-M   'P 1'
#
loop_
_entity.id
_entity.type
_entity.pdbx_description
1 polymer ?
#
loop_
_entity_poly.entity_id
_entity_poly.type
_entity_poly.pdbx_seq_one_letter_code
_entity_poly.pdbx_strand_id
1 'polypeptide(L)' 'MDLTAMEFRELITMRENIRHKVDLLEVCWSCQKVSECRQWLVNGSVPVWLCDECVEEVAYRMTDETGIPLSLTASGK' A
#
# COMPACT_ATOMS: atom_id res chain seq x y z
N MET A 1 -17.60 -12.65 32.90
CA MET A 1 -16.55 -13.58 32.45
C MET A 1 -15.32 -12.73 32.30
N ASP A 2 -14.39 -12.83 33.23
CA ASP A 2 -13.17 -12.00 33.20
C ASP A 2 -12.18 -12.61 32.22
N LEU A 3 -11.64 -11.78 31.33
CA LEU A 3 -10.59 -12.20 30.41
C LEU A 3 -9.31 -12.47 31.20
N THR A 4 -8.66 -13.57 30.86
CA THR A 4 -7.31 -13.85 31.34
C THR A 4 -6.32 -12.84 30.79
N ALA A 5 -5.19 -12.65 31.48
CA ALA A 5 -4.11 -11.78 31.01
C ALA A 5 -3.55 -12.20 29.62
N MET A 6 -3.68 -13.48 29.26
CA MET A 6 -3.26 -13.99 27.96
C MET A 6 -4.22 -13.54 26.85
N GLU A 7 -5.52 -13.74 27.03
CA GLU A 7 -6.55 -13.31 26.08
C GLU A 7 -6.50 -11.78 25.87
N PHE A 8 -6.25 -11.01 26.93
CA PHE A 8 -6.10 -9.56 26.81
C PHE A 8 -4.91 -9.15 25.93
N ARG A 9 -3.77 -9.85 26.05
CA ARG A 9 -2.59 -9.60 25.20
C ARG A 9 -2.86 -9.95 23.74
N GLU A 10 -3.53 -11.07 23.48
CA GLU A 10 -3.89 -11.47 22.13
C GLU A 10 -4.80 -10.43 21.45
N LEU A 11 -5.77 -9.88 22.18
CA LEU A 11 -6.64 -8.82 21.66
C LEU A 11 -5.88 -7.54 21.33
N ILE A 12 -4.89 -7.16 22.15
CA ILE A 12 -4.02 -6.02 21.85
C ILE A 12 -3.24 -6.26 20.55
N THR A 13 -2.63 -7.43 20.40
CA THR A 13 -1.89 -7.80 19.19
C THR A 13 -2.80 -7.80 17.96
N MET A 14 -4.01 -8.37 18.06
CA MET A 14 -4.98 -8.36 16.96
C MET A 14 -5.36 -6.93 16.56
N ARG A 15 -5.62 -6.06 17.53
CA ARG A 15 -5.93 -4.65 17.29
C ARG A 15 -4.80 -3.93 16.56
N GLU A 16 -3.55 -4.17 16.97
CA GLU A 16 -2.37 -3.56 16.33
C GLU A 16 -2.18 -4.07 14.90
N ASN A 17 -2.35 -5.37 14.67
CA ASN A 17 -2.29 -5.95 13.33
C ASN A 17 -3.37 -5.40 12.41
N ILE A 18 -4.61 -5.28 12.89
CA ILE A 18 -5.71 -4.68 12.12
C ILE A 18 -5.41 -3.24 11.80
N ARG A 19 -4.95 -2.46 12.78
CA ARG A 19 -4.59 -1.05 12.58
C ARG A 19 -3.52 -0.91 11.51
N HIS A 20 -2.43 -1.69 11.62
CA HIS A 20 -1.35 -1.68 10.63
C HIS A 20 -1.87 -2.02 9.23
N LYS A 21 -2.74 -3.03 9.11
CA LYS A 21 -3.33 -3.41 7.82
C LYS A 21 -4.22 -2.32 7.24
N VAL A 22 -5.05 -1.67 8.07
CA VAL A 22 -5.89 -0.54 7.64
C VAL A 22 -5.04 0.64 7.20
N ASP A 23 -3.94 0.94 7.89
CA ASP A 23 -3.04 2.05 7.56
C ASP A 23 -2.34 1.88 6.19
N LEU A 24 -2.24 0.64 5.68
CA LEU A 24 -1.69 0.29 4.37
C LEU A 24 -2.73 0.29 3.24
N LEU A 25 -4.03 0.39 3.55
CA LEU A 25 -5.08 0.41 2.55
C LEU A 25 -5.18 1.80 1.93
N GLU A 26 -5.03 1.85 0.60
CA GLU A 26 -5.21 3.06 -0.20
C GLU A 26 -6.00 2.70 -1.46
N VAL A 27 -6.47 3.72 -2.19
CA VAL A 27 -7.08 3.53 -3.50
C VAL A 27 -5.99 3.40 -4.56
N CYS A 28 -5.93 2.24 -5.22
CA CYS A 28 -4.98 2.02 -6.30
C CYS A 28 -5.30 2.95 -7.48
N TRP A 29 -4.30 3.71 -7.92
CA TRP A 29 -4.42 4.67 -9.02
C TRP A 29 -4.81 4.00 -10.35
N SER A 30 -4.36 2.77 -10.60
CA SER A 30 -4.66 2.05 -11.84
C SER A 30 -6.07 1.41 -11.81
N CYS A 31 -6.32 0.49 -10.87
CA CYS A 31 -7.55 -0.31 -10.88
C CYS A 31 -8.71 0.29 -10.06
N GLN A 32 -8.49 1.43 -9.37
CA GLN A 32 -9.47 2.15 -8.56
C GLN A 32 -10.10 1.33 -7.42
N LYS A 33 -9.45 0.23 -7.01
CA LYS A 33 -9.85 -0.60 -5.86
C LYS A 33 -9.10 -0.18 -4.60
N VAL A 34 -9.76 -0.27 -3.45
CA VAL A 34 -9.10 -0.18 -2.14
C VAL A 34 -8.30 -1.46 -1.93
N SER A 35 -6.99 -1.33 -1.71
CA SER A 35 -6.07 -2.47 -1.57
C SER A 35 -4.80 -2.05 -0.82
N GLU A 36 -4.00 -3.02 -0.39
CA GLU A 36 -2.67 -2.75 0.15
C GLU A 36 -1.80 -2.17 -0.96
N CYS A 37 -1.52 -0.87 -0.88
CA CYS A 37 -0.75 -0.15 -1.90
C CYS A 37 0.56 0.36 -1.33
N ARG A 38 1.53 0.58 -2.21
CA ARG A 38 2.74 1.35 -1.91
C ARG A 38 2.73 2.65 -2.71
N GLN A 39 3.42 3.65 -2.19
CA GLN A 39 3.56 4.92 -2.88
C GLN A 39 4.72 4.86 -3.87
N TRP A 40 4.44 5.22 -5.11
CA TRP A 40 5.37 5.31 -6.22
C TRP A 40 5.42 6.75 -6.73
N LEU A 41 6.51 7.12 -7.39
CA LEU A 41 6.69 8.39 -8.07
C LEU A 41 6.66 8.16 -9.58
N VAL A 42 5.72 8.83 -10.24
CA VAL A 42 5.74 9.02 -11.68
C VAL A 42 6.69 10.19 -11.99
N ASN A 43 7.64 9.97 -12.89
CA ASN A 43 8.66 10.94 -13.26
C ASN A 43 9.43 11.54 -12.06
N GLY A 44 9.64 10.72 -11.01
CA GLY A 44 10.33 11.14 -9.79
C GLY A 44 9.66 12.26 -8.97
N SER A 45 8.41 12.64 -9.27
CA SER A 45 7.79 13.84 -8.67
C SER A 45 6.31 13.70 -8.31
N VAL A 46 5.53 12.93 -9.07
CA VAL A 46 4.09 12.80 -8.82
C VAL A 46 3.82 11.52 -8.02
N PRO A 47 3.41 11.61 -6.74
CA PRO A 47 3.12 10.44 -5.95
C PRO A 47 1.81 9.78 -6.40
N VAL A 48 1.84 8.47 -6.57
CA VAL A 48 0.68 7.62 -6.86
C VAL A 48 0.70 6.39 -5.98
N TRP A 49 -0.47 5.87 -5.62
CA TRP A 49 -0.60 4.61 -4.88
C TRP A 49 -0.87 3.47 -5.85
N LEU A 50 -0.07 2.42 -5.80
CA LEU A 50 -0.25 1.24 -6.64
C LEU A 50 -0.24 -0.03 -5.79
N CYS A 51 -1.21 -0.91 -6.06
CA CYS A 51 -1.19 -2.27 -5.54
C CYS A 51 -0.19 -3.13 -6.31
N ASP A 52 0.30 -4.19 -5.67
CA ASP A 52 1.32 -5.07 -6.24
C ASP A 52 0.87 -5.70 -7.59
N GLU A 53 -0.43 -5.94 -7.78
CA GLU A 53 -1.00 -6.47 -9.03
C GLU A 53 -0.88 -5.49 -10.22
N CYS A 54 -0.87 -4.18 -9.97
CA CYS A 54 -0.86 -3.17 -11.03
C CYS A 54 0.54 -2.59 -11.31
N VAL A 55 1.54 -2.84 -10.46
CA VAL A 55 2.86 -2.19 -10.57
C VAL A 55 3.52 -2.48 -11.91
N GLU A 56 3.58 -3.75 -12.32
CA GLU A 56 4.31 -4.16 -13.54
C GLU A 56 3.67 -3.58 -14.81
N GLU A 57 2.34 -3.66 -14.93
CA GLU A 57 1.60 -3.12 -16.08
C GLU A 57 1.79 -1.60 -16.19
N VAL A 58 1.66 -0.88 -15.07
CA VAL A 58 1.79 0.58 -15.07
C VAL A 58 3.23 0.99 -15.35
N ALA A 59 4.23 0.27 -14.80
CA ALA A 59 5.64 0.51 -15.09
C ALA A 59 5.95 0.34 -16.58
N TYR A 60 5.43 -0.74 -17.20
CA TYR A 60 5.53 -0.96 -18.63
C TYR A 60 4.91 0.21 -19.42
N ARG A 61 3.65 0.54 -19.16
CA ARG A 61 2.94 1.62 -19.87
C ARG A 61 3.62 2.98 -19.73
N MET A 62 4.08 3.32 -18.52
CA MET A 62 4.76 4.58 -18.28
C MET A 62 6.07 4.67 -19.06
N THR A 63 6.88 3.62 -19.03
CA THR A 63 8.18 3.62 -19.71
C THR A 63 8.05 3.51 -21.23
N ASP A 64 7.21 2.61 -21.74
CA ASP A 64 7.09 2.30 -23.16
C ASP A 64 6.22 3.31 -23.92
N GLU A 65 5.08 3.73 -23.36
CA GLU A 65 4.15 4.64 -24.04
C GLU A 65 4.54 6.11 -23.85
N THR A 66 5.15 6.46 -22.71
CA THR A 66 5.40 7.87 -22.35
C THR A 66 6.87 8.23 -22.11
N GLY A 67 7.76 7.24 -22.01
CA GLY A 67 9.17 7.46 -21.66
C GLY A 67 9.38 7.92 -20.20
N ILE A 68 8.34 7.85 -19.37
CA ILE A 68 8.36 8.31 -17.98
C ILE A 68 8.63 7.11 -17.07
N PRO A 69 9.65 7.15 -16.20
CA PRO A 69 9.89 6.04 -15.27
C PRO A 69 8.96 6.11 -14.05
N LEU A 70 8.64 4.92 -13.53
CA LEU A 70 8.07 4.72 -12.21
C LEU A 70 9.19 4.33 -11.24
N SER A 71 9.17 4.93 -10.05
CA SER A 71 10.15 4.63 -9.00
C SER A 71 9.44 4.49 -7.66
N LEU A 72 9.86 3.53 -6.85
CA LEU A 72 9.28 3.34 -5.52
C LEU A 72 9.72 4.51 -4.62
N THR A 73 8.79 5.11 -3.89
CA THR A 73 9.19 6.08 -2.85
C THR A 73 9.96 5.35 -1.75
N ALA A 74 10.97 6.00 -1.17
CA ALA A 74 11.55 5.54 0.09
C ALA A 74 10.49 5.75 1.20
N SER A 75 9.61 4.76 1.34
CA SER A 75 8.61 4.57 2.40
C SER A 75 7.96 5.85 2.95
N GLY A 76 6.82 6.23 2.38
CA GLY A 76 5.93 7.25 2.93
C GLY A 76 4.74 6.66 3.71
N LYS A 77 4.99 6.16 4.92
CA LYS A 77 4.12 6.19 6.14
C LYS A 77 4.78 5.40 7.27
#